data_AF-M9LQG0-F1
#
_entry.id   AF-M9LQG0-F1
#
_cell.length_a   1.000
_cell.length_b   1.000
_cell.length_c   1.000
_cell.angle_alpha   90.00
_cell.angle_beta   90.00
_cell.angle_gamma   90.00
#
_symmetry.space_group_name_H-M   'P 1'
#
loop_
_entity.id
_entity.type
_entity.pdbx_description
1 polymer ?
#
loop_
_entity_poly.entity_id
_entity_poly.type
_entity_poly.pdbx_seq_one_letter_code
_entity_poly.pdbx_strand_id
1 'polypeptide(L)'
;MLRTALTRSTRALPASTRGLAASVRAKHTLPDLAYDYGALEPSISGQIMELHHTKHHQTYVNGLNTAEDQLAEALHNKDVKSAIALQKAINFNGGGHINHTLFWENLAPKKNGGGELSNGALKDAIDRDFGSLDGLKQKFNAQIAAIQGSGWGWLGYNPQTKKLDIVTTANQDPLLYISDFTMHRSPCSPDRRGRMGARILPAVPERQGRLLQGHLGGDQLQGCRGASPEGPVDAAVPRRLRMRN
;
A
#
# COMPACT_ATOMS: atom_id res chain seq x y z
N MET A 1 24.39 66.00 55.27
CA MET A 1 23.57 65.72 54.06
C MET A 1 24.49 65.14 53.02
N LEU A 2 24.22 63.93 52.49
CA LEU A 2 24.54 63.55 51.10
C LEU A 2 23.90 62.17 50.84
N ARG A 3 22.92 62.13 49.95
CA ARG A 3 22.25 60.92 49.47
C ARG A 3 23.05 60.38 48.27
N THR A 4 23.54 59.15 48.34
CA THR A 4 24.20 58.50 47.19
C THR A 4 23.19 57.57 46.50
N ALA A 5 22.85 57.88 45.26
CA ALA A 5 21.92 57.13 44.43
C ALA A 5 22.62 55.91 43.79
N LEU A 6 21.98 54.74 43.86
CA LEU A 6 22.37 53.53 43.12
C LEU A 6 21.70 53.55 41.75
N THR A 7 22.47 53.70 40.68
CA THR A 7 22.02 53.48 39.31
C THR A 7 22.13 52.00 38.93
N ARG A 8 21.00 51.37 38.65
CA ARG A 8 20.90 49.96 38.20
C ARG A 8 21.15 49.89 36.69
N SER A 9 22.27 49.32 36.28
CA SER A 9 22.59 49.06 34.88
C SER A 9 21.88 47.79 34.40
N THR A 10 20.94 47.92 33.46
CA THR A 10 20.29 46.77 32.80
C THR A 10 21.06 46.41 31.53
N ARG A 11 21.84 45.34 31.58
CA ARG A 11 22.53 44.76 30.41
C ARG A 11 21.55 43.85 29.68
N ALA A 12 21.15 44.24 28.46
CA ALA A 12 20.34 43.40 27.58
C ALA A 12 21.18 42.22 27.04
N LEU A 13 20.59 41.02 27.03
CA LEU A 13 21.17 39.82 26.43
C LEU A 13 20.95 39.83 24.91
N PRO A 14 21.90 39.33 24.09
CA PRO A 14 21.70 39.25 22.66
C PRO A 14 20.73 38.12 22.33
N ALA A 15 19.76 38.41 21.46
CA ALA A 15 18.89 37.40 20.87
C ALA A 15 19.71 36.54 19.90
N SER A 16 19.90 35.27 20.24
CA SER A 16 20.53 34.29 19.35
C SER A 16 19.54 33.92 18.24
N THR A 17 19.70 34.50 17.06
CA THR A 17 19.04 34.03 15.83
C THR A 17 19.60 32.65 15.47
N ARG A 18 18.94 31.59 15.93
CA ARG A 18 19.11 30.25 15.37
C ARG A 18 18.56 30.28 13.94
N GLY A 19 19.45 30.44 12.96
CA GLY A 19 19.10 30.17 11.57
C GLY A 19 18.60 28.73 11.46
N LEU A 20 17.42 28.54 10.87
CA LEU A 20 16.95 27.23 10.47
C LEU A 20 17.85 26.78 9.31
N ALA A 21 18.90 26.03 9.62
CA ALA A 21 19.58 25.24 8.61
C ALA A 21 18.56 24.22 8.09
N ALA A 22 18.12 24.39 6.83
CA ALA A 22 17.35 23.36 6.14
C ALA A 22 18.20 22.09 6.14
N SER A 23 17.75 21.07 6.88
CA SER A 23 18.38 19.76 6.86
C SER A 23 18.30 19.23 5.43
N VAL A 24 19.44 19.07 4.77
CA VAL A 24 19.50 18.42 3.45
C VAL A 24 19.18 16.95 3.69
N ARG A 25 17.97 16.55 3.31
CA ARG A 25 17.56 15.14 3.39
C ARG A 25 18.40 14.34 2.40
N ALA A 26 19.07 13.30 2.88
CA ALA A 26 19.73 12.34 2.01
C ALA A 26 18.68 11.60 1.16
N LYS A 27 18.97 11.46 -0.14
CA LYS A 27 18.14 10.67 -1.06
C LYS A 27 18.11 9.21 -0.63
N HIS A 28 16.99 8.54 -0.87
CA HIS A 28 16.88 7.10 -0.70
C HIS A 28 17.77 6.38 -1.71
N THR A 29 18.32 5.25 -1.31
CA THR A 29 19.17 4.40 -2.14
C THR A 29 18.64 2.97 -2.13
N LEU A 30 18.94 2.23 -3.18
CA LEU A 30 18.68 0.80 -3.23
C LEU A 30 19.60 0.11 -2.20
N PRO A 31 19.09 -0.64 -1.21
CA PRO A 31 19.93 -1.34 -0.24
C PRO A 31 20.63 -2.53 -0.91
N ASP A 32 21.88 -2.79 -0.56
CA ASP A 32 22.56 -4.00 -1.00
C ASP A 32 21.95 -5.25 -0.34
N LEU A 33 21.89 -6.35 -1.08
CA LEU A 33 21.45 -7.63 -0.53
C LEU A 33 22.56 -8.26 0.33
N ALA A 34 22.19 -8.87 1.46
CA ALA A 34 23.11 -9.58 2.34
C ALA A 34 23.58 -10.94 1.77
N TYR A 35 23.17 -11.28 0.55
CA TYR A 35 23.42 -12.56 -0.11
C TYR A 35 23.34 -12.39 -1.64
N ASP A 36 24.01 -13.30 -2.36
CA ASP A 36 23.99 -13.31 -3.83
C ASP A 36 22.58 -13.58 -4.38
N TYR A 37 22.29 -13.09 -5.60
CA TYR A 37 20.97 -13.27 -6.21
C TYR A 37 20.51 -14.73 -6.29
N GLY A 38 21.42 -15.67 -6.60
CA GLY A 38 21.11 -17.11 -6.67
C GLY A 38 21.08 -17.83 -5.32
N ALA A 39 21.34 -17.15 -4.20
CA ALA A 39 21.53 -17.81 -2.90
C ALA A 39 20.24 -18.40 -2.29
N LEU A 40 19.07 -18.04 -2.83
CA LEU A 40 17.76 -18.53 -2.40
C LEU A 40 17.21 -19.69 -3.25
N GLU A 41 17.99 -20.16 -4.22
CA GLU A 41 17.60 -21.31 -5.02
C GLU A 41 17.52 -22.61 -4.19
N PRO A 42 16.58 -23.52 -4.51
CA PRO A 42 15.64 -23.47 -5.65
C PRO A 42 14.33 -22.73 -5.36
N SER A 43 14.16 -22.14 -4.17
CA SER A 43 12.88 -21.55 -3.75
C SER A 43 12.56 -20.24 -4.49
N ILE A 44 13.57 -19.42 -4.78
CA ILE A 44 13.45 -18.23 -5.62
C ILE A 44 14.65 -18.22 -6.57
N SER A 45 14.42 -18.09 -7.88
CA SER A 45 15.50 -18.11 -8.86
C SER A 45 16.35 -16.83 -8.81
N GLY A 46 17.64 -16.96 -9.12
CA GLY A 46 18.54 -15.81 -9.15
C GLY A 46 18.11 -14.72 -10.14
N GLN A 47 17.54 -15.13 -11.28
CA GLN A 47 17.01 -14.18 -12.27
C GLN A 47 15.86 -13.34 -11.72
N ILE A 48 14.95 -13.93 -10.95
CA ILE A 48 13.86 -13.19 -10.30
C ILE A 48 14.45 -12.22 -9.29
N MET A 49 15.38 -12.68 -8.44
CA MET A 49 16.02 -11.83 -7.42
C MET A 49 16.72 -10.61 -8.04
N GLU A 50 17.49 -10.82 -9.11
CA GLU A 50 18.20 -9.74 -9.79
C GLU A 50 17.24 -8.70 -10.41
N LEU A 51 16.21 -9.15 -11.13
CA LEU A 51 15.23 -8.24 -11.74
C LEU A 51 14.38 -7.52 -10.70
N HIS A 52 13.94 -8.24 -9.66
CA HIS A 52 13.12 -7.71 -8.59
C HIS A 52 13.87 -6.65 -7.78
N HIS A 53 15.17 -6.87 -7.54
CA HIS A 53 16.03 -5.92 -6.87
C HIS A 53 16.42 -4.74 -7.77
N THR A 54 17.14 -5.00 -8.87
CA THR A 54 17.80 -3.94 -9.66
C THR A 54 16.85 -3.15 -10.56
N LYS A 55 15.65 -3.67 -10.84
CA LYS A 55 14.65 -2.99 -11.68
C LYS A 55 13.45 -2.54 -10.87
N HIS A 56 12.75 -3.47 -10.22
CA HIS A 56 11.50 -3.13 -9.53
C HIS A 56 11.76 -2.28 -8.29
N HIS A 57 12.62 -2.73 -7.37
CA HIS A 57 12.93 -1.95 -6.17
C HIS A 57 13.62 -0.62 -6.52
N GLN A 58 14.56 -0.61 -7.46
CA GLN A 58 15.20 0.62 -7.94
C GLN A 58 14.19 1.64 -8.51
N THR A 59 13.14 1.18 -9.19
CA THR A 59 12.09 2.06 -9.71
C THR A 59 11.33 2.74 -8.58
N TYR A 60 11.01 2.01 -7.50
CA TYR A 60 10.37 2.60 -6.32
C TYR A 60 11.27 3.62 -5.63
N VAL A 61 12.57 3.34 -5.48
CA VAL A 61 13.54 4.29 -4.92
C VAL A 61 13.58 5.59 -5.75
N ASN A 62 13.68 5.48 -7.08
CA ASN A 62 13.71 6.64 -7.97
C ASN A 62 12.41 7.45 -7.93
N GLY A 63 11.27 6.75 -7.98
CA GLY A 63 9.95 7.36 -7.91
C GLY A 63 9.69 8.06 -6.57
N LEU A 64 10.14 7.47 -5.46
CA LEU A 64 10.02 8.07 -4.14
C LEU A 64 10.86 9.34 -4.04
N ASN A 65 12.13 9.27 -4.44
CA ASN A 65 13.02 10.44 -4.46
C ASN A 65 12.46 11.60 -5.29
N THR A 66 11.78 11.30 -6.40
CA THR A 66 11.16 12.30 -7.27
C THR A 66 9.92 12.91 -6.64
N ALA A 67 9.04 12.07 -6.08
CA ALA A 67 7.81 12.51 -5.44
C ALA A 67 8.09 13.35 -4.18
N GLU A 68 9.15 13.04 -3.43
CA GLU A 68 9.53 13.80 -2.24
C GLU A 68 10.10 15.17 -2.56
N ASP A 69 10.85 15.33 -3.66
CA ASP A 69 11.30 16.67 -4.11
C ASP A 69 10.11 17.54 -4.51
N GLN A 70 9.21 16.98 -5.32
CA GLN A 70 8.01 17.69 -5.75
C GLN A 70 7.12 18.04 -4.56
N LEU A 71 7.03 17.17 -3.55
CA LEU A 71 6.27 17.43 -2.34
C LEU A 71 6.92 18.55 -1.53
N ALA A 72 8.25 18.53 -1.38
CA ALA A 72 8.97 19.59 -0.69
C ALA A 72 8.76 20.96 -1.35
N GLU A 73 8.81 21.01 -2.69
CA GLU A 73 8.52 22.21 -3.45
C GLU A 73 7.07 22.69 -3.26
N ALA A 74 6.10 21.78 -3.36
CA ALA A 74 4.69 22.10 -3.15
C ALA A 74 4.43 22.66 -1.74
N LEU A 75 5.03 22.07 -0.71
CA LEU A 75 4.92 22.53 0.67
C LEU A 75 5.59 23.89 0.88
N HIS A 76 6.79 24.10 0.31
CA HIS A 76 7.48 25.39 0.34
C HIS A 76 6.61 26.50 -0.28
N ASN A 77 5.98 26.19 -1.42
CA ASN A 77 5.11 27.13 -2.14
C ASN A 77 3.69 27.23 -1.54
N LYS A 78 3.40 26.48 -0.46
CA LYS A 78 2.07 26.36 0.16
C LYS A 78 0.98 25.93 -0.84
N ASP A 79 1.36 25.17 -1.87
CA ASP A 79 0.44 24.60 -2.86
C ASP A 79 -0.14 23.28 -2.33
N VAL A 80 -1.24 23.42 -1.58
CA VAL A 80 -1.96 22.28 -1.01
C VAL A 80 -2.51 21.34 -2.08
N LYS A 81 -2.90 21.86 -3.26
CA LYS A 81 -3.48 21.03 -4.33
C LYS A 81 -2.43 20.08 -4.88
N SER A 82 -1.23 20.58 -5.18
CA SER A 82 -0.11 19.76 -5.65
C SER A 82 0.34 18.77 -4.58
N ALA A 83 0.43 19.19 -3.32
CA ALA A 83 0.78 18.31 -2.20
C ALA A 83 -0.22 17.15 -2.04
N ILE A 84 -1.53 17.40 -2.22
CA ILE A 84 -2.58 16.36 -2.21
C ILE A 84 -2.43 15.42 -3.42
N ALA A 85 -2.17 15.96 -4.62
CA ALA A 85 -2.03 15.17 -5.84
C ALA A 85 -0.85 14.16 -5.76
N LEU A 86 0.22 14.53 -5.05
CA LEU A 86 1.42 13.70 -4.88
C LEU A 86 1.25 12.54 -3.90
N GLN A 87 0.20 12.53 -3.06
CA GLN A 87 0.03 11.51 -2.02
C GLN A 87 0.01 10.09 -2.59
N LYS A 88 -0.60 9.87 -3.76
CA LYS A 88 -0.62 8.55 -4.41
C LYS A 88 0.78 8.09 -4.84
N ALA A 89 1.59 9.00 -5.38
CA ALA A 89 2.95 8.68 -5.82
C ALA A 89 3.87 8.41 -4.61
N ILE A 90 3.72 9.19 -3.53
CA ILE A 90 4.43 8.96 -2.27
C ILE A 90 4.04 7.60 -1.68
N ASN A 91 2.75 7.31 -1.58
CA ASN A 91 2.28 6.05 -1.01
C ASN A 91 2.76 4.85 -1.84
N PHE A 92 2.63 4.90 -3.16
CA PHE A 92 3.00 3.78 -4.03
C PHE A 92 4.51 3.52 -4.06
N ASN A 93 5.33 4.56 -4.23
CA ASN A 93 6.79 4.39 -4.30
C ASN A 93 7.43 4.25 -2.92
N GLY A 94 6.94 4.99 -1.93
CA GLY A 94 7.39 4.90 -0.54
C GLY A 94 7.04 3.55 0.07
N GLY A 95 5.79 3.12 -0.08
CA GLY A 95 5.37 1.79 0.33
C GLY A 95 6.11 0.69 -0.43
N GLY A 96 6.35 0.86 -1.74
CA GLY A 96 7.17 -0.05 -2.53
C GLY A 96 8.59 -0.19 -1.97
N HIS A 97 9.26 0.92 -1.66
CA HIS A 97 10.59 0.91 -1.07
C HIS A 97 10.62 0.23 0.32
N ILE A 98 9.66 0.56 1.19
CA ILE A 98 9.54 -0.05 2.53
C ILE A 98 9.33 -1.56 2.42
N ASN A 99 8.36 -1.98 1.61
CA ASN A 99 7.97 -3.37 1.49
C ASN A 99 9.11 -4.24 0.94
N HIS A 100 9.81 -3.75 -0.09
CA HIS A 100 10.91 -4.51 -0.67
C HIS A 100 12.13 -4.55 0.25
N THR A 101 12.46 -3.45 0.94
CA THR A 101 13.54 -3.46 1.94
C THR A 101 13.28 -4.50 3.01
N LEU A 102 12.07 -4.52 3.58
CA LEU A 102 11.67 -5.55 4.54
C LEU A 102 11.66 -6.96 3.92
N PHE A 103 11.25 -7.11 2.65
CA PHE A 103 11.25 -8.40 1.98
C PHE A 103 12.67 -8.99 1.88
N TRP A 104 13.67 -8.18 1.53
CA TRP A 104 15.06 -8.64 1.47
C TRP A 104 15.62 -9.00 2.84
N GLU A 105 15.32 -8.22 3.87
CA GLU A 105 15.78 -8.47 5.24
C GLU A 105 15.14 -9.71 5.87
N ASN A 106 13.94 -10.08 5.43
CA ASN A 106 13.21 -11.27 5.93
C ASN A 106 13.50 -12.55 5.14
N LEU A 107 14.41 -12.51 4.18
CA LEU A 107 14.85 -13.67 3.41
C LEU A 107 16.28 -14.04 3.79
N ALA A 108 16.56 -15.34 3.82
CA ALA A 108 17.90 -15.85 4.04
C ALA A 108 18.10 -17.16 3.26
N PRO A 109 19.32 -17.42 2.75
CA PRO A 109 19.69 -18.74 2.25
C PRO A 109 19.49 -19.80 3.33
N LYS A 110 19.11 -21.03 2.95
CA LYS A 110 18.95 -22.15 3.92
C LYS A 110 20.19 -22.36 4.79
N LYS A 111 21.39 -22.25 4.19
CA LYS A 111 22.68 -22.33 4.91
C LYS A 111 22.89 -21.25 5.98
N ASN A 112 22.11 -20.17 5.93
CA ASN A 112 22.14 -19.05 6.87
C ASN A 112 20.88 -19.03 7.77
N GLY A 113 20.18 -20.15 7.94
CA GLY A 113 18.98 -20.26 8.79
C GLY A 113 17.65 -19.95 8.07
N GLY A 114 17.67 -19.77 6.74
CA GLY A 114 16.46 -19.57 5.96
C GLY A 114 15.47 -20.73 6.07
N GLY A 115 14.25 -20.43 6.51
CA GLY A 115 13.17 -21.42 6.70
C GLY A 115 13.17 -22.09 8.07
N GLU A 116 14.09 -21.73 8.97
CA GLU A 116 14.15 -22.22 10.34
C GLU A 116 13.52 -21.21 11.30
N LEU A 117 12.73 -21.69 12.26
CA LEU A 117 12.19 -20.86 13.34
C LEU A 117 12.96 -21.17 14.63
N SER A 118 13.77 -20.21 15.08
CA SER A 118 14.47 -20.31 16.35
C SER A 118 13.51 -20.20 17.54
N ASN A 119 13.89 -20.81 18.67
CA ASN A 119 13.17 -20.63 19.94
C ASN A 119 13.21 -19.17 20.40
N GLY A 120 12.18 -18.74 21.12
CA GLY A 120 12.09 -17.40 21.71
C GLY A 120 10.70 -16.80 21.59
N ALA A 121 10.60 -15.52 21.93
CA ALA A 121 9.32 -14.81 22.06
C ALA A 121 8.45 -14.86 20.80
N LEU A 122 9.05 -14.84 19.60
CA LEU A 122 8.30 -14.96 18.35
C LEU A 122 7.67 -16.35 18.20
N LYS A 123 8.41 -17.42 18.47
CA LYS A 123 7.88 -18.78 18.43
C LYS A 123 6.75 -18.96 19.43
N ASP A 124 6.94 -18.49 20.67
CA ASP A 124 5.91 -18.56 21.71
C ASP A 124 4.64 -17.80 21.32
N ALA A 125 4.79 -16.63 20.69
CA ALA A 125 3.67 -15.87 20.16
C ALA A 125 2.96 -16.59 19.00
N ILE A 126 3.71 -17.24 18.10
CA ILE A 126 3.14 -18.04 17.00
C ILE A 126 2.33 -19.21 17.56
N ASP A 127 2.88 -19.96 18.51
CA ASP A 127 2.20 -21.10 19.11
C ASP A 127 0.94 -20.64 19.88
N ARG A 128 1.00 -19.50 20.57
CA ARG A 128 -0.15 -18.91 21.26
C ARG A 128 -1.26 -18.48 20.30
N ASP A 129 -0.93 -17.75 19.22
CA ASP A 129 -1.93 -17.08 18.38
C ASP A 129 -2.42 -17.95 17.22
N PHE A 130 -1.60 -18.89 16.76
CA PHE A 130 -1.89 -19.76 15.62
C PHE A 130 -1.90 -21.25 15.96
N GLY A 131 -1.57 -21.62 17.20
CA GLY A 131 -1.48 -23.01 17.68
C GLY A 131 -0.17 -23.70 17.31
N SER A 132 0.37 -23.42 16.13
CA SER A 132 1.68 -23.90 15.68
C SER A 132 2.18 -23.09 14.49
N LEU A 133 3.47 -23.26 14.14
CA LEU A 133 4.04 -22.72 12.90
C LEU A 133 3.30 -23.21 11.65
N ASP A 134 2.83 -24.47 11.63
CA ASP A 134 2.05 -24.99 10.52
C ASP A 134 0.65 -24.36 10.45
N GLY A 135 0.03 -24.09 11.61
CA GLY A 135 -1.21 -23.33 11.70
C GLY A 135 -1.06 -21.91 11.14
N LEU A 136 0.05 -21.24 11.46
CA LEU A 136 0.41 -19.95 10.86
C LEU A 136 0.55 -20.06 9.35
N LYS A 137 1.38 -20.98 8.84
CA LYS A 137 1.63 -21.16 7.40
C LYS A 137 0.34 -21.42 6.63
N GLN A 138 -0.54 -22.26 7.16
CA GLN A 138 -1.84 -22.56 6.54
C GLN A 138 -2.70 -21.30 6.41
N LYS A 139 -2.89 -20.55 7.49
CA LYS A 139 -3.69 -19.32 7.47
C LYS A 139 -3.08 -18.24 6.59
N PHE A 140 -1.76 -18.05 6.69
CA PHE A 140 -1.02 -17.07 5.92
C PHE A 140 -1.12 -17.36 4.41
N ASN A 141 -0.83 -18.60 4.01
CA ASN A 141 -0.89 -19.02 2.61
C ASN A 141 -2.31 -18.90 2.03
N ALA A 142 -3.34 -19.22 2.82
CA ALA A 142 -4.73 -19.05 2.38
C ALA A 142 -5.09 -17.58 2.13
N GLN A 143 -4.64 -16.66 2.98
CA GLN A 143 -4.94 -15.23 2.81
C GLN A 143 -4.18 -14.59 1.65
N ILE A 144 -2.90 -14.92 1.46
CA ILE A 144 -2.13 -14.38 0.32
C ILE A 144 -2.64 -14.92 -1.03
N ALA A 145 -3.08 -16.19 -1.08
CA ALA A 145 -3.66 -16.77 -2.29
C ALA A 145 -5.00 -16.12 -2.67
N ALA A 146 -5.70 -15.51 -1.71
CA ALA A 146 -6.97 -14.82 -1.93
C ALA A 146 -6.81 -13.35 -2.38
N ILE A 147 -5.57 -12.82 -2.46
CA ILE A 147 -5.32 -11.47 -2.95
C ILE A 147 -5.72 -11.39 -4.43
N GLN A 148 -6.61 -10.45 -4.75
CA GLN A 148 -7.00 -10.16 -6.11
C GLN A 148 -6.13 -9.03 -6.67
N GLY A 149 -5.27 -9.37 -7.64
CA GLY A 149 -4.31 -8.43 -8.23
C GLY A 149 -2.98 -8.42 -7.48
N SER A 150 -2.29 -7.28 -7.48
CA SER A 150 -1.03 -7.11 -6.75
C SER A 150 -1.26 -6.82 -5.27
N GLY A 151 -0.43 -7.38 -4.39
CA GLY A 151 -0.50 -7.11 -2.96
C GLY A 151 0.53 -7.89 -2.16
N TRP A 152 0.47 -7.70 -0.85
CA TRP A 152 1.38 -8.30 0.14
C TRP A 152 0.60 -9.00 1.25
N GLY A 153 1.20 -10.04 1.82
CA GLY A 153 0.79 -10.64 3.08
C GLY A 153 1.81 -10.33 4.17
N TRP A 154 1.32 -10.03 5.36
CA TRP A 154 2.12 -9.61 6.50
C TRP A 154 1.80 -10.44 7.73
N LEU A 155 2.83 -10.90 8.43
CA LEU A 155 2.71 -11.29 9.83
C LEU A 155 3.13 -10.08 10.66
N GLY A 156 2.17 -9.42 11.29
CA GLY A 156 2.41 -8.20 12.05
C GLY A 156 2.09 -8.37 13.53
N TYR A 157 2.73 -7.57 14.38
CA TYR A 157 2.41 -7.50 15.80
C TYR A 157 1.47 -6.33 16.09
N ASN A 158 0.33 -6.62 16.71
CA ASN A 158 -0.66 -5.65 17.10
C ASN A 158 -0.38 -5.18 18.54
N PRO A 159 0.09 -3.93 18.74
CA PRO A 159 0.48 -3.45 20.06
C PRO A 159 -0.71 -3.27 21.02
N GLN A 160 -1.93 -3.17 20.50
CA GLN A 160 -3.14 -2.98 21.31
C GLN A 160 -3.59 -4.32 21.92
N THR A 161 -3.68 -5.36 21.09
CA THR A 161 -4.10 -6.70 21.52
C THR A 161 -2.94 -7.54 22.08
N LYS A 162 -1.70 -7.12 21.81
CA LYS A 162 -0.45 -7.85 22.11
C LYS A 162 -0.37 -9.21 21.41
N LYS A 163 -0.97 -9.30 20.22
CA LYS A 163 -1.04 -10.53 19.41
C LYS A 163 -0.42 -10.36 18.04
N LEU A 164 -0.07 -11.48 17.43
CA LEU A 164 0.28 -11.56 16.03
C LEU A 164 -1.00 -11.66 15.18
N ASP A 165 -1.05 -10.86 14.13
CA ASP A 165 -2.13 -10.84 13.15
C ASP A 165 -1.58 -11.07 11.75
N ILE A 166 -2.37 -11.70 10.89
CA ILE A 166 -2.10 -11.75 9.47
C ILE A 166 -2.93 -10.68 8.78
N VAL A 167 -2.26 -9.82 8.02
CA VAL A 167 -2.86 -8.69 7.32
C VAL A 167 -2.45 -8.75 5.85
N THR A 168 -3.35 -8.37 4.95
CA THR A 168 -3.02 -8.19 3.53
C THR A 168 -3.14 -6.72 3.16
N THR A 169 -2.26 -6.26 2.27
CA THR A 169 -2.31 -4.90 1.71
C THR A 169 -2.34 -4.96 0.20
N ALA A 170 -3.04 -4.01 -0.42
CA ALA A 170 -3.15 -3.94 -1.87
C ALA A 170 -1.95 -3.21 -2.47
N ASN A 171 -1.52 -3.63 -3.65
CA ASN A 171 -0.44 -3.02 -4.42
C ASN A 171 0.84 -2.87 -3.59
N GLN A 172 1.23 -1.63 -3.28
CA GLN A 172 2.40 -1.29 -2.50
C GLN A 172 2.05 -0.59 -1.19
N ASP A 173 0.81 -0.65 -0.74
CA ASP A 173 0.42 -0.11 0.57
C ASP A 173 1.24 -0.85 1.65
N PRO A 174 2.02 -0.14 2.48
CA PRO A 174 2.82 -0.77 3.53
C PRO A 174 1.98 -1.06 4.76
N LEU A 175 2.38 -2.06 5.55
CA LEU A 175 1.75 -2.30 6.86
C LEU A 175 2.24 -1.26 7.88
N LEU A 176 1.49 -0.16 8.03
CA LEU A 176 1.82 0.89 8.99
C LEU A 176 1.16 0.70 10.36
N TYR A 177 0.00 0.06 10.39
CA TYR A 177 -0.76 -0.21 11.61
C TYR A 177 -1.62 -1.44 11.42
N ILE A 178 -1.86 -2.15 12.51
CA ILE A 178 -2.83 -3.23 12.59
C ILE A 178 -3.98 -2.68 13.41
N SER A 179 -5.13 -2.51 12.78
CA SER A 179 -6.34 -2.06 13.44
C SER A 179 -7.36 -3.19 13.41
N ASP A 180 -7.99 -3.46 14.55
CA ASP A 180 -9.11 -4.41 14.69
C ASP A 180 -10.34 -4.01 13.85
N PHE A 181 -10.30 -2.84 13.21
CA PHE A 181 -11.25 -2.44 12.18
C PHE A 181 -10.99 -3.21 10.89
N THR A 182 -11.27 -4.51 10.95
CA THR A 182 -11.67 -5.26 9.76
C THR A 182 -12.88 -4.53 9.21
N MET A 183 -12.69 -3.66 8.21
CA MET A 183 -13.78 -3.35 7.30
C MET A 183 -14.15 -4.68 6.65
N HIS A 184 -15.03 -5.44 7.31
CA HIS A 184 -15.91 -6.34 6.62
C HIS A 184 -16.53 -5.49 5.52
N ARG A 185 -16.07 -5.69 4.28
CA ARG A 185 -16.83 -5.26 3.11
C ARG A 185 -18.22 -5.81 3.35
N SER A 186 -19.18 -4.93 3.62
CA SER A 186 -20.54 -5.34 3.88
C SER A 186 -20.99 -6.22 2.71
N PRO A 187 -21.43 -7.47 2.95
CA PRO A 187 -22.06 -8.22 1.87
C PRO A 187 -23.32 -7.45 1.50
N CYS A 188 -23.44 -7.16 0.21
CA CYS A 188 -24.64 -6.61 -0.41
C CYS A 188 -25.85 -7.43 0.09
N SER A 189 -26.72 -6.81 0.90
CA SER A 189 -27.93 -7.46 1.38
C SER A 189 -29.12 -6.91 0.58
N PRO A 190 -29.92 -7.75 -0.09
CA PRO A 190 -31.12 -7.31 -0.77
C PRO A 190 -32.29 -7.18 0.21
N ASP A 191 -33.20 -6.28 -0.11
CA ASP A 191 -34.51 -6.06 0.51
C ASP A 191 -34.53 -5.35 1.88
N ARG A 192 -34.85 -4.06 1.83
CA ARG A 192 -35.87 -3.51 2.72
C ARG A 192 -36.73 -2.50 1.98
N ARG A 193 -37.87 -2.96 1.49
CA ARG A 193 -39.05 -2.12 1.25
C ARG A 193 -39.39 -1.32 2.51
N GLY A 194 -39.21 -0.01 2.44
CA GLY A 194 -39.60 0.96 3.47
C GLY A 194 -39.93 2.29 2.80
N ARG A 195 -41.21 2.61 2.77
CA ARG A 195 -41.83 3.72 2.06
C ARG A 195 -41.72 5.03 2.87
N MET A 196 -41.71 6.13 2.11
CA MET A 196 -42.13 7.51 2.42
C MET A 196 -41.09 8.53 2.92
N GLY A 197 -41.06 9.66 2.20
CA GLY A 197 -40.50 10.92 2.66
C GLY A 197 -40.13 11.90 1.56
N ALA A 198 -40.95 12.07 0.51
CA ALA A 198 -40.76 13.14 -0.46
C ALA A 198 -41.04 14.50 0.20
N ARG A 199 -40.03 15.38 0.28
CA ARG A 199 -40.22 16.78 0.62
C ARG A 199 -39.60 17.64 -0.48
N ILE A 200 -40.47 18.07 -1.38
CA ILE A 200 -40.21 19.09 -2.40
C ILE A 200 -40.22 20.45 -1.69
N LEU A 201 -39.18 21.25 -1.89
CA LEU A 201 -39.21 22.69 -1.64
C LEU A 201 -38.75 23.43 -2.92
N PRO A 202 -39.25 24.65 -3.13
CA PRO A 202 -39.56 25.16 -4.47
C PRO A 202 -38.39 25.83 -5.19
N ALA A 203 -38.50 25.84 -6.52
CA ALA A 203 -37.65 26.53 -7.47
C ALA A 203 -37.72 28.07 -7.32
N VAL A 204 -36.58 28.73 -7.59
CA VAL A 204 -36.47 30.17 -7.86
C VAL A 204 -35.74 30.32 -9.21
N PRO A 205 -36.14 31.28 -10.08
CA PRO A 205 -35.97 31.14 -11.53
C PRO A 205 -34.70 31.78 -12.11
N GLU A 206 -34.50 31.41 -13.37
CA GLU A 206 -33.44 31.74 -14.35
C GLU A 206 -32.88 33.17 -14.36
N ARG A 207 -31.58 33.27 -14.68
CA ARG A 207 -31.10 34.20 -15.72
C ARG A 207 -30.08 33.51 -16.63
N GLN A 208 -30.40 33.53 -17.91
CA GLN A 208 -29.67 32.96 -19.04
C GLN A 208 -28.45 33.83 -19.44
N GLY A 209 -27.42 33.16 -19.96
CA GLY A 209 -26.27 33.80 -20.57
C GLY A 209 -25.21 32.85 -21.13
N ARG A 210 -25.55 32.20 -22.26
CA ARG A 210 -24.63 31.80 -23.36
C ARG A 210 -23.91 30.41 -23.30
N LEU A 211 -24.64 29.40 -23.78
CA LEU A 211 -24.33 28.42 -24.86
C LEU A 211 -22.91 28.55 -25.51
N LEU A 212 -22.08 27.51 -25.73
CA LEU A 212 -22.34 26.19 -26.36
C LEU A 212 -21.27 25.15 -25.94
N GLN A 213 -21.71 23.95 -25.54
CA GLN A 213 -20.98 22.68 -25.65
C GLN A 213 -21.97 21.62 -26.19
N GLY A 214 -21.51 20.83 -27.17
CA GLY A 214 -22.32 19.83 -27.88
C GLY A 214 -22.54 18.54 -27.09
N HIS A 215 -23.80 18.07 -27.16
CA HIS A 215 -24.32 16.74 -26.86
C HIS A 215 -23.66 15.65 -27.76
N LEU A 216 -23.59 14.36 -27.43
CA LEU A 216 -24.67 13.44 -27.05
C LEU A 216 -24.15 12.29 -26.16
N GLY A 217 -24.96 11.93 -25.16
CA GLY A 217 -24.79 10.72 -24.34
C GLY A 217 -25.53 9.50 -24.91
N GLY A 218 -25.35 8.36 -24.23
CA GLY A 218 -26.05 7.11 -24.49
C GLY A 218 -25.60 6.02 -23.53
N ASP A 219 -26.21 6.03 -22.34
CA ASP A 219 -26.05 5.10 -21.22
C ASP A 219 -26.89 3.83 -21.45
N GLN A 220 -26.41 2.65 -21.03
CA GLN A 220 -27.11 1.70 -20.14
C GLN A 220 -26.62 0.25 -20.24
N LEU A 221 -26.26 -0.25 -19.06
CA LEU A 221 -26.02 -1.62 -18.63
C LEU A 221 -27.34 -2.36 -18.34
N GLN A 222 -27.39 -3.67 -18.65
CA GLN A 222 -27.98 -4.81 -17.90
C GLN A 222 -28.31 -5.95 -18.89
N GLY A 223 -28.13 -7.24 -18.62
CA GLY A 223 -27.76 -7.97 -17.42
C GLY A 223 -27.70 -9.49 -17.70
N CYS A 224 -27.12 -10.25 -16.77
CA CYS A 224 -26.94 -11.69 -16.83
C CYS A 224 -28.25 -12.48 -16.64
N ARG A 225 -28.49 -13.52 -17.45
CA ARG A 225 -29.24 -14.75 -17.09
C ARG A 225 -28.67 -15.94 -17.85
N GLY A 226 -28.54 -17.07 -17.14
CA GLY A 226 -28.11 -18.36 -17.71
C GLY A 226 -29.28 -19.28 -18.10
N ALA A 227 -28.88 -20.52 -18.42
CA ALA A 227 -29.64 -21.73 -18.74
C ALA A 227 -30.00 -21.96 -20.22
N SER A 228 -29.36 -22.97 -20.81
CA SER A 228 -29.75 -23.71 -22.03
C SER A 228 -31.07 -24.48 -21.81
N PRO A 229 -31.77 -24.97 -22.88
CA PRO A 229 -31.35 -26.23 -23.52
C PRO A 229 -31.66 -26.35 -25.05
N GLU A 230 -31.06 -27.38 -25.65
CA GLU A 230 -31.49 -28.16 -26.85
C GLU A 230 -31.22 -27.62 -28.29
N GLY A 231 -30.70 -28.53 -29.13
CA GLY A 231 -30.12 -28.32 -30.49
C GLY A 231 -31.13 -28.26 -31.65
N PRO A 232 -30.84 -28.75 -32.89
CA PRO A 232 -29.81 -29.76 -33.27
C PRO A 232 -28.96 -29.47 -34.54
N VAL A 233 -27.92 -30.30 -34.67
CA VAL A 233 -27.27 -30.94 -35.86
C VAL A 233 -26.92 -30.16 -37.15
N ASP A 234 -25.63 -30.15 -37.48
CA ASP A 234 -25.03 -30.90 -38.62
C ASP A 234 -23.48 -30.82 -38.51
N ALA A 235 -22.79 -31.92 -38.19
CA ALA A 235 -22.27 -32.94 -39.11
C ALA A 235 -21.05 -32.49 -39.94
N ALA A 236 -19.83 -32.81 -39.47
CA ALA A 236 -18.81 -33.56 -40.21
C ALA A 236 -17.48 -33.63 -39.44
N VAL A 237 -17.01 -34.87 -39.23
CA VAL A 237 -15.79 -35.29 -38.52
C VAL A 237 -14.65 -35.53 -39.56
N PRO A 238 -13.45 -36.06 -39.23
CA PRO A 238 -12.19 -35.34 -39.05
C PRO A 238 -11.09 -35.75 -40.05
N ARG A 239 -9.94 -35.07 -40.06
CA ARG A 239 -8.67 -35.68 -40.50
C ARG A 239 -7.46 -35.31 -39.61
N ARG A 240 -7.03 -36.35 -38.87
CA ARG A 240 -5.65 -36.83 -38.59
C ARG A 240 -4.54 -35.83 -38.19
N LEU A 241 -4.12 -35.97 -36.93
CA LEU A 241 -2.84 -36.56 -36.48
C LEU A 241 -1.56 -36.24 -37.27
N ARG A 242 -0.60 -35.56 -36.63
CA ARG A 242 0.82 -36.00 -36.53
C ARG A 242 1.58 -35.27 -35.41
N MET A 243 2.10 -36.06 -34.48
CA MET A 243 3.24 -35.76 -33.61
C MET A 243 4.58 -36.05 -34.32
N ARG A 244 5.67 -35.55 -33.69
CA ARG A 244 7.13 -35.66 -33.94
C ARG A 244 7.71 -34.37 -34.52
N ASN A 245 8.77 -33.75 -33.97
CA ASN A 245 9.75 -34.13 -32.94
C ASN A 245 9.82 -33.07 -31.84
#